data_AF-A0A497HT51-F1
#
_entry.id   AF-A0A497HT51-F1
#
_cell.length_a   1.000
_cell.length_b   1.000
_cell.length_c   1.000
_cell.angle_alpha   90.00
_cell.angle_beta   90.00
_cell.angle_gamma   90.00
#
_symmetry.space_group_name_H-M   'P 1'
#
loop_
_entity.id
_entity.type
_entity.pdbx_description
1 polymer ?
#
loop_
_entity_poly.entity_id
_entity_poly.type
_entity_poly.pdbx_seq_one_letter_code
_entity_poly.pdbx_strand_id
1 'polypeptide(L)'
;MKVEVPLITRVEGHGHVEIIVDGESLKEVRMGIHEGPRFFESVLVGRRWWEIPEMSARICGICTVIHALAAAKAVEKAAGFSPDETLHNLRFLLAGSAHIQSHILHLYFLALPDYFRVPSALHLPEKVKTHLKEVFRLKRVTNDLTELIGGRRVHPVTVQPGRLTQDVTSEMLKSYLKRMEDIMDGLRFTAEFFTDLEHPYQKVPGHQVALKEAGRLPLLKGEIAYLEGKSFPEERYMDLIEERVLPPNTTKRSHFLGEPFMVGALPWVNIGRDHLRDEVKDIAPKLPSDNLFHNNLVQAL
;
A
#
# COMPACT_ATOMS: atom_id res chain seq x y z
N MET A 1 34.31 9.97 10.32
CA MET A 1 33.75 10.53 9.07
C MET A 1 32.23 10.48 9.14
N LYS A 2 31.52 11.50 8.64
CA LYS A 2 30.07 11.47 8.45
C LYS A 2 29.77 11.46 6.95
N VAL A 3 28.98 10.51 6.49
CA VAL A 3 28.44 10.47 5.13
C VAL A 3 26.96 10.78 5.22
N GLU A 4 26.49 11.75 4.45
CA GLU A 4 25.09 12.15 4.42
C GLU A 4 24.47 11.82 3.07
N VAL A 5 23.33 11.16 3.10
CA VAL A 5 22.40 11.04 1.97
C VAL A 5 21.23 11.96 2.31
N PRO A 6 21.27 13.24 1.89
CA PRO A 6 20.34 14.27 2.34
C PRO A 6 18.91 14.02 1.84
N LEU A 7 18.75 13.23 0.78
CA LEU A 7 17.47 12.84 0.23
C LEU A 7 17.53 11.40 -0.28
N ILE A 8 16.64 10.56 0.25
CA ILE A 8 16.35 9.24 -0.32
C ILE A 8 15.49 9.47 -1.57
N THR A 9 15.96 8.99 -2.71
CA THR A 9 15.25 9.11 -3.99
C THR A 9 14.38 7.88 -4.25
N ARG A 10 13.40 8.00 -5.17
CA ARG A 10 12.47 6.92 -5.55
C ARG A 10 11.63 6.37 -4.38
N VAL A 11 11.28 7.25 -3.45
CA VAL A 11 10.28 7.01 -2.40
C VAL A 11 9.27 8.15 -2.41
N GLU A 12 8.08 7.93 -1.87
CA GLU A 12 7.14 9.01 -1.59
C GLU A 12 7.47 9.65 -0.23
N GLY A 13 7.36 10.98 -0.14
CA GLY A 13 7.80 11.74 1.02
C GLY A 13 9.30 12.09 1.02
N HIS A 14 9.77 12.58 2.16
CA HIS A 14 11.12 13.15 2.30
C HIS A 14 11.90 12.45 3.43
N GLY A 15 12.80 11.55 3.06
CA GLY A 15 13.68 10.84 3.99
C GLY A 15 15.15 11.16 3.75
N HIS A 16 15.98 10.96 4.76
CA HIS A 16 17.43 11.09 4.69
C HIS A 16 18.11 9.96 5.46
N VAL A 17 19.39 9.71 5.16
CA VAL A 17 20.24 8.76 5.87
C VAL A 17 21.55 9.43 6.25
N GLU A 18 21.96 9.26 7.50
CA GLU A 18 23.29 9.62 7.97
C GLU A 18 24.05 8.35 8.35
N ILE A 19 25.27 8.22 7.83
CA ILE A 19 26.16 7.09 8.11
C ILE A 19 27.38 7.64 8.84
N ILE A 20 27.58 7.20 10.07
CA ILE A 20 28.68 7.63 10.94
C ILE A 20 29.72 6.52 10.99
N VAL A 21 30.93 6.83 10.55
CA VAL A 21 32.06 5.90 10.47
C VAL A 21 33.19 6.39 11.38
N ASP A 22 33.79 5.48 12.14
CA ASP A 22 34.95 5.74 13.01
C ASP A 22 36.13 4.88 12.55
N GLY A 23 37.14 5.52 11.96
CA GLY A 23 38.20 4.82 11.24
C GLY A 23 37.65 3.97 10.10
N GLU A 24 37.88 2.66 10.17
CA GLU A 24 37.34 1.65 9.25
C GLU A 24 36.03 1.00 9.75
N SER A 25 35.56 1.37 10.95
CA SER A 25 34.38 0.77 11.58
C SER A 25 33.11 1.58 11.36
N LEU A 26 32.02 0.91 10.98
CA LEU A 26 30.68 1.51 10.98
C LEU A 26 30.23 1.69 12.44
N LYS A 27 29.96 2.93 12.83
CA LYS A 27 29.51 3.26 14.19
C LYS A 27 27.99 3.31 14.29
N GLU A 28 27.34 3.97 13.33
CA GLU A 28 25.89 4.19 13.40
C GLU A 28 25.31 4.50 12.01
N VAL A 29 24.08 4.03 11.77
CA VAL A 29 23.25 4.45 10.64
C VAL A 29 21.96 5.04 11.19
N ARG A 30 21.67 6.29 10.85
CA ARG A 30 20.44 6.98 11.23
C ARG A 30 19.61 7.21 9.99
N MET A 31 18.38 6.72 9.99
CA MET A 31 17.37 7.09 9.01
C MET A 31 16.34 7.99 9.68
N GLY A 32 16.02 9.10 9.04
CA GLY A 32 14.95 9.97 9.49
C GLY A 32 14.08 10.48 8.35
N ILE A 33 12.86 10.86 8.71
CA ILE A 33 11.88 11.44 7.80
C ILE A 33 11.69 12.89 8.21
N HIS A 34 11.92 13.78 7.26
CA HIS A 34 11.82 15.23 7.38
C HIS A 34 10.73 15.73 6.44
N GLU A 35 9.51 15.28 6.67
CA GLU A 35 8.35 15.87 6.03
C GLU A 35 7.73 16.91 6.97
N GLY A 36 7.37 18.07 6.43
CA GLY A 36 6.69 19.11 7.20
C GLY A 36 5.37 18.58 7.76
N PRO A 37 5.13 18.66 9.09
CA PRO A 37 3.89 18.17 9.66
C PRO A 37 2.73 18.99 9.08
N ARG A 38 1.81 18.31 8.41
CA ARG A 38 0.60 18.91 7.81
C ARG A 38 -0.56 18.98 8.79
N PHE A 39 -0.38 18.42 9.99
CA PHE A 39 -1.32 18.47 11.12
C PHE A 39 -2.76 18.08 10.76
N PHE A 40 -2.96 17.08 9.91
CA PHE A 40 -4.29 16.61 9.50
C PHE A 40 -5.17 16.26 10.71
N GLU A 41 -4.61 15.61 11.73
CA GLU A 41 -5.32 15.28 12.99
C GLU A 41 -5.92 16.53 13.64
N SER A 42 -5.20 17.65 13.65
CA SER A 42 -5.67 18.92 14.22
C SER A 42 -6.59 19.69 13.27
N VAL A 43 -6.28 19.72 11.97
CA VAL A 43 -7.06 20.44 10.95
C VAL A 43 -8.46 19.85 10.78
N LEU A 44 -8.65 18.56 11.07
CA LEU A 44 -9.96 17.91 11.03
C LEU A 44 -10.86 18.28 12.22
N VAL A 45 -10.32 18.84 13.31
CA VAL A 45 -11.12 19.26 14.47
C VAL A 45 -12.07 20.40 14.07
N GLY A 46 -13.36 20.22 14.37
CA GLY A 46 -14.41 21.21 14.06
C GLY A 46 -14.88 21.22 12.59
N ARG A 47 -14.30 20.36 11.72
CA ARG A 47 -14.79 20.18 10.35
C ARG A 47 -16.10 19.42 10.32
N ARG A 48 -16.87 19.59 9.24
CA ARG A 48 -18.09 18.81 9.03
C ARG A 48 -17.71 17.39 8.61
N TRP A 49 -18.45 16.41 9.12
CA TRP A 49 -18.15 15.00 8.91
C TRP A 49 -18.08 14.59 7.43
N TRP A 50 -18.86 15.24 6.55
CA TRP A 50 -18.87 14.98 5.11
C TRP A 50 -17.66 15.56 4.36
N GLU A 51 -16.90 16.47 4.99
CA GLU A 51 -15.67 17.03 4.41
C GLU A 51 -14.46 16.13 4.67
N ILE A 52 -14.53 15.28 5.70
CA ILE A 52 -13.40 14.48 6.20
C ILE A 52 -12.83 13.53 5.13
N PRO A 53 -13.62 12.79 4.34
CA PRO A 53 -13.07 11.91 3.30
C PRO A 53 -12.29 12.69 2.24
N GLU A 54 -12.82 13.83 1.81
CA GLU A 54 -12.18 14.67 0.82
C GLU A 54 -10.85 15.22 1.37
N MET A 55 -10.87 15.79 2.57
CA MET A 55 -9.66 16.33 3.21
C MET A 55 -8.60 15.24 3.42
N SER A 56 -8.99 14.08 3.93
CA SER A 56 -8.07 12.95 4.19
C SER A 56 -7.41 12.45 2.91
N ALA A 57 -8.08 12.50 1.76
CA ALA A 57 -7.51 12.09 0.49
C ALA A 57 -6.27 12.91 0.06
N ARG A 58 -5.98 14.04 0.72
CA ARG A 58 -4.82 14.92 0.46
C ARG A 58 -3.61 14.60 1.35
N ILE A 59 -3.70 13.59 2.21
CA ILE A 59 -2.56 13.11 3.03
C ILE A 59 -1.43 12.54 2.16
N CYS A 60 -1.75 11.93 1.02
CA CYS A 60 -0.75 11.40 0.09
C CYS A 60 -1.27 11.58 -1.33
N GLY A 61 -0.39 11.63 -2.33
CA GLY A 61 -0.76 11.67 -3.75
C GLY A 61 -0.97 10.29 -4.39
N ILE A 62 -0.54 9.21 -3.73
CA ILE A 62 -0.58 7.83 -4.24
C ILE A 62 -1.78 7.07 -3.64
N CYS A 63 -1.87 6.99 -2.31
CA CYS A 63 -2.90 6.24 -1.60
C CYS A 63 -4.15 7.07 -1.28
N THR A 64 -4.52 7.98 -2.19
CA THR A 64 -5.62 8.95 -1.99
C THR A 64 -6.98 8.29 -1.68
N VAL A 65 -7.24 7.17 -2.34
CA VAL A 65 -8.49 6.41 -2.22
C VAL A 65 -8.64 5.77 -0.85
N ILE A 66 -7.58 5.14 -0.34
CA ILE A 66 -7.68 4.42 0.94
C ILE A 66 -7.90 5.40 2.10
N HIS A 67 -7.29 6.60 2.04
CA HIS A 67 -7.56 7.65 3.02
C HIS A 67 -9.03 8.11 2.99
N ALA A 68 -9.60 8.33 1.80
CA ALA A 68 -11.01 8.73 1.68
C ALA A 68 -11.95 7.63 2.20
N LEU A 69 -11.70 6.37 1.83
CA LEU A 69 -12.52 5.23 2.26
C LEU A 69 -12.40 4.96 3.77
N ALA A 70 -11.20 5.02 4.33
CA ALA A 70 -10.97 4.86 5.77
C ALA A 70 -11.67 5.97 6.57
N ALA A 71 -11.57 7.22 6.10
CA ALA A 71 -12.27 8.35 6.70
C ALA A 71 -13.80 8.22 6.62
N ALA A 72 -14.34 7.82 5.48
CA ALA A 72 -15.78 7.59 5.33
C ALA A 72 -16.26 6.48 6.28
N LYS A 73 -15.52 5.37 6.36
CA LYS A 73 -15.81 4.27 7.29
C LYS A 73 -15.78 4.73 8.75
N ALA A 74 -14.82 5.56 9.14
CA ALA A 74 -14.75 6.09 10.51
C ALA A 74 -15.99 6.94 10.86
N VAL A 75 -16.43 7.80 9.94
CA VAL A 75 -17.65 8.60 10.11
C VAL A 75 -18.89 7.72 10.19
N GLU A 76 -19.02 6.74 9.30
CA GLU A 76 -20.13 5.79 9.28
C GLU A 76 -20.25 5.01 10.59
N LYS A 77 -19.12 4.52 11.10
CA LYS A 77 -19.05 3.82 12.38
C LYS A 77 -19.49 4.71 13.54
N ALA A 78 -19.03 5.96 13.56
CA ALA A 78 -19.45 6.94 14.57
C ALA A 78 -20.96 7.26 14.49
N ALA A 79 -21.56 7.17 13.30
CA ALA A 79 -22.99 7.37 13.07
C ALA A 79 -23.84 6.10 13.25
N GLY A 80 -23.22 4.94 13.55
CA GLY A 80 -23.93 3.65 13.60
C GLY A 80 -24.45 3.17 12.24
N PHE A 81 -23.90 3.70 11.14
CA PHE A 81 -24.27 3.31 9.78
C PHE A 81 -23.39 2.15 9.31
N SER A 82 -24.01 1.14 8.70
CA SER A 82 -23.30 0.07 7.99
C SER A 82 -23.67 0.11 6.51
N PRO A 83 -22.70 0.18 5.59
CA PRO A 83 -22.99 0.15 4.16
C PRO A 83 -23.62 -1.19 3.78
N ASP A 84 -24.56 -1.14 2.84
CA ASP A 84 -25.09 -2.35 2.22
C ASP A 84 -24.03 -3.05 1.35
N GLU A 85 -24.36 -4.25 0.88
CA GLU A 85 -23.44 -5.06 0.08
C GLU A 85 -23.04 -4.38 -1.23
N THR A 86 -23.96 -3.64 -1.87
CA THR A 86 -23.69 -2.95 -3.14
C THR A 86 -22.66 -1.84 -2.94
N LEU A 87 -22.87 -0.96 -1.97
CA LEU A 87 -21.94 0.10 -1.64
C LEU A 87 -20.59 -0.45 -1.17
N HIS A 88 -20.60 -1.51 -0.36
CA HIS A 88 -19.39 -2.20 0.06
C HIS A 88 -18.59 -2.72 -1.14
N ASN A 89 -19.24 -3.44 -2.06
CA ASN A 89 -18.58 -4.01 -3.23
C ASN A 89 -18.04 -2.93 -4.19
N LEU A 90 -18.76 -1.83 -4.40
CA LEU A 90 -18.25 -0.71 -5.21
C LEU A 90 -17.03 -0.06 -4.58
N ARG A 91 -17.04 0.16 -3.25
CA ARG A 91 -15.87 0.66 -2.52
C ARG A 91 -14.72 -0.33 -2.54
N PHE A 92 -15.00 -1.62 -2.51
CA PHE A 92 -14.00 -2.67 -2.59
C PHE A 92 -13.30 -2.66 -3.95
N LEU A 93 -14.06 -2.54 -5.04
CA LEU A 93 -13.53 -2.38 -6.39
C LEU A 93 -12.66 -1.11 -6.50
N LEU A 94 -13.12 0.01 -5.94
CA LEU A 94 -12.36 1.26 -5.90
C LEU A 94 -11.06 1.13 -5.09
N ALA A 95 -11.09 0.46 -3.93
CA ALA A 95 -9.91 0.19 -3.14
C ALA A 95 -8.92 -0.71 -3.89
N GLY A 96 -9.43 -1.77 -4.55
CA GLY A 96 -8.63 -2.70 -5.34
C GLY A 96 -7.95 -2.00 -6.53
N SER A 97 -8.66 -1.16 -7.27
CA SER A 97 -8.06 -0.41 -8.39
C SER A 97 -6.94 0.51 -7.94
N ALA A 98 -7.12 1.19 -6.80
CA ALA A 98 -6.11 2.05 -6.21
C ALA A 98 -4.90 1.26 -5.66
N HIS A 99 -5.13 0.05 -5.15
CA HIS A 99 -4.08 -0.84 -4.66
C HIS A 99 -3.20 -1.31 -5.81
N ILE A 100 -3.81 -1.86 -6.88
CA ILE A 100 -3.07 -2.36 -8.05
C ILE A 100 -2.27 -1.23 -8.71
N GLN A 101 -2.85 -0.04 -8.93
CA GLN A 101 -2.11 1.07 -9.54
C GLN A 101 -0.94 1.55 -8.67
N SER A 102 -1.06 1.46 -7.34
CA SER A 102 0.02 1.78 -6.40
C SER A 102 1.13 0.73 -6.45
N HIS A 103 0.81 -0.56 -6.52
CA HIS A 103 1.81 -1.63 -6.67
C HIS A 103 2.54 -1.53 -8.01
N ILE A 104 1.83 -1.31 -9.12
CA ILE A 104 2.46 -1.09 -10.43
C ILE A 104 3.43 0.11 -10.38
N LEU A 105 3.01 1.21 -9.75
CA LEU A 105 3.87 2.39 -9.57
C LEU A 105 5.15 2.04 -8.80
N HIS A 106 4.99 1.42 -7.63
CA HIS A 106 6.10 1.08 -6.76
C HIS A 106 7.06 0.08 -7.41
N LEU A 107 6.54 -1.04 -7.89
CA LEU A 107 7.32 -2.12 -8.48
C LEU A 107 8.17 -1.62 -9.66
N TYR A 108 7.56 -1.00 -10.65
CA TYR A 108 8.26 -0.69 -11.90
C TYR A 108 9.05 0.61 -11.90
N PHE A 109 8.60 1.63 -11.16
CA PHE A 109 9.21 2.95 -11.21
C PHE A 109 10.09 3.25 -10.00
N LEU A 110 9.84 2.60 -8.87
CA LEU A 110 10.57 2.83 -7.62
C LEU A 110 11.56 1.71 -7.34
N ALA A 111 11.11 0.46 -7.26
CA ALA A 111 11.93 -0.69 -6.84
C ALA A 111 12.77 -1.30 -7.97
N LEU A 112 12.18 -1.56 -9.15
CA LEU A 112 12.84 -2.26 -10.25
C LEU A 112 14.21 -1.69 -10.66
N PRO A 113 14.43 -0.36 -10.71
CA PRO A 113 15.74 0.19 -11.04
C PRO A 113 16.87 -0.29 -10.12
N ASP A 114 16.59 -0.60 -8.84
CA ASP A 114 17.59 -1.11 -7.90
C ASP A 114 18.05 -2.53 -8.24
N TYR A 115 17.13 -3.40 -8.69
CA TYR A 115 17.48 -4.76 -9.13
C TYR A 115 18.44 -4.75 -10.32
N PHE A 116 18.41 -3.68 -11.14
CA PHE A 116 19.31 -3.49 -12.27
C PHE A 116 20.49 -2.56 -11.95
N ARG A 117 20.56 -2.00 -10.73
CA ARG A 117 21.56 -1.02 -10.29
C ARG A 117 21.65 0.20 -11.23
N VAL A 118 20.49 0.71 -11.65
CA VAL A 118 20.36 1.88 -12.52
C VAL A 118 19.59 3.01 -11.83
N PRO A 119 19.83 4.29 -12.17
CA PRO A 119 19.28 5.40 -11.39
C PRO A 119 17.77 5.60 -11.53
N SER A 120 17.14 5.11 -12.61
CA SER A 120 15.69 5.20 -12.80
C SER A 120 15.17 4.21 -13.84
N ALA A 121 13.85 4.10 -13.96
CA ALA A 121 13.19 3.28 -14.98
C ALA A 121 13.60 3.64 -16.43
N LEU A 122 14.02 4.90 -16.66
CA LEU A 122 14.52 5.37 -17.97
C LEU A 122 15.90 4.80 -18.33
N HIS A 123 16.61 4.23 -17.37
CA HIS A 123 17.94 3.66 -17.52
C HIS A 123 17.93 2.14 -17.49
N LEU A 124 16.75 1.50 -17.41
CA LEU A 124 16.62 0.06 -17.49
C LEU A 124 17.18 -0.46 -18.84
N PRO A 125 17.67 -1.71 -18.90
CA PRO A 125 18.07 -2.32 -20.16
C PRO A 125 16.92 -2.30 -21.19
N GLU A 126 17.22 -2.17 -22.47
CA GLU A 126 16.19 -2.07 -23.52
C GLU A 126 15.23 -3.26 -23.51
N LYS A 127 15.73 -4.47 -23.23
CA LYS A 127 14.91 -5.69 -23.06
C LYS A 127 13.86 -5.59 -21.95
N VAL A 128 14.08 -4.75 -20.95
CA VAL A 128 13.12 -4.50 -19.85
C VAL A 128 12.21 -3.33 -20.23
N LYS A 129 12.78 -2.28 -20.84
CA LYS A 129 12.03 -1.11 -21.31
C LYS A 129 10.94 -1.45 -22.32
N THR A 130 11.14 -2.48 -23.16
CA THR A 130 10.11 -2.97 -24.08
C THR A 130 8.81 -3.34 -23.36
N HIS A 131 8.90 -3.80 -22.10
CA HIS A 131 7.73 -4.12 -21.27
C HIS A 131 7.09 -2.89 -20.62
N LEU A 132 7.76 -1.73 -20.54
CA LEU A 132 7.20 -0.53 -19.91
C LEU A 132 5.92 -0.04 -20.62
N LYS A 133 5.78 -0.27 -21.93
CA LYS A 133 4.54 0.02 -22.65
C LYS A 133 3.34 -0.73 -22.05
N GLU A 134 3.54 -2.01 -21.73
CA GLU A 134 2.52 -2.82 -21.07
C GLU A 134 2.29 -2.34 -19.64
N VAL A 135 3.34 -2.03 -18.88
CA VAL A 135 3.21 -1.43 -17.53
C VAL A 135 2.35 -0.16 -17.53
N PHE A 136 2.54 0.73 -18.51
CA PHE A 136 1.69 1.91 -18.66
C PHE A 136 0.25 1.57 -19.03
N ARG A 137 0.01 0.49 -19.79
CA ARG A 137 -1.33 -0.03 -20.09
C ARG A 137 -2.00 -0.58 -18.82
N LEU A 138 -1.30 -1.41 -18.03
CA LEU A 138 -1.77 -1.91 -16.73
C LEU A 138 -2.15 -0.75 -15.80
N LYS A 139 -1.26 0.25 -15.69
CA LYS A 139 -1.50 1.44 -14.86
C LYS A 139 -2.68 2.27 -15.37
N ARG A 140 -2.86 2.39 -16.67
CA ARG A 140 -3.98 3.14 -17.27
C ARG A 140 -5.31 2.45 -16.97
N VAL A 141 -5.42 1.15 -17.21
CA VAL A 141 -6.66 0.39 -16.97
C VAL A 141 -7.06 0.41 -15.49
N THR A 142 -6.10 0.34 -14.57
CA THR A 142 -6.41 0.42 -13.13
C THR A 142 -6.77 1.83 -12.67
N ASN A 143 -6.11 2.86 -13.22
CA ASN A 143 -6.47 4.26 -12.98
C ASN A 143 -7.86 4.63 -13.53
N ASP A 144 -8.19 4.15 -14.73
CA ASP A 144 -9.49 4.41 -15.36
C ASP A 144 -10.64 3.75 -14.57
N LEU A 145 -10.40 2.63 -13.87
CA LEU A 145 -11.38 2.04 -12.95
C LEU A 145 -11.57 2.90 -11.70
N THR A 146 -10.46 3.43 -11.17
CA THR A 146 -10.50 4.42 -10.08
C THR A 146 -11.30 5.65 -10.49
N GLU A 147 -11.15 6.12 -11.72
CA GLU A 147 -11.91 7.26 -12.26
C GLU A 147 -13.39 6.93 -12.47
N LEU A 148 -13.71 5.74 -13.00
CA LEU A 148 -15.08 5.28 -13.22
C LEU A 148 -15.93 5.35 -11.95
N ILE A 149 -15.37 4.91 -10.81
CA ILE A 149 -16.07 4.81 -9.52
C ILE A 149 -15.80 6.05 -8.65
N GLY A 150 -14.55 6.49 -8.60
CA GLY A 150 -14.03 7.58 -7.76
C GLY A 150 -14.21 8.98 -8.35
N GLY A 151 -14.63 9.09 -9.61
CA GLY A 151 -14.78 10.32 -10.38
C GLY A 151 -13.47 10.94 -10.86
N ARG A 152 -12.33 10.57 -10.26
CA ARG A 152 -10.98 11.03 -10.60
C ARG A 152 -9.97 9.92 -10.35
N ARG A 153 -8.90 9.87 -11.15
CA ARG A 153 -7.79 8.92 -10.99
C ARG A 153 -6.99 9.13 -9.69
N VAL A 154 -6.96 10.36 -9.19
CA VAL A 154 -6.26 10.80 -7.98
C VAL A 154 -7.18 11.75 -7.22
N HIS A 155 -7.23 11.61 -5.89
CA HIS A 155 -8.13 12.34 -5.00
C HIS A 155 -9.60 12.12 -5.41
N PRO A 156 -10.17 10.92 -5.15
CA PRO A 156 -11.54 10.63 -5.51
C PRO A 156 -12.48 11.63 -4.85
N VAL A 157 -13.53 12.02 -5.57
CA VAL A 157 -14.51 13.02 -5.13
C VAL A 157 -15.87 12.41 -4.82
N THR A 158 -16.05 11.14 -5.15
CA THR A 158 -17.35 10.45 -5.03
C THR A 158 -17.56 9.82 -3.66
N VAL A 159 -16.48 9.60 -2.91
CA VAL A 159 -16.52 8.96 -1.59
C VAL A 159 -17.12 9.92 -0.57
N GLN A 160 -18.30 9.57 -0.08
CA GLN A 160 -19.02 10.28 0.98
C GLN A 160 -19.51 9.28 2.03
N PRO A 161 -19.63 9.65 3.31
CA PRO A 161 -20.17 8.74 4.30
C PRO A 161 -21.61 8.36 3.92
N GLY A 162 -21.88 7.06 3.88
CA GLY A 162 -23.16 6.46 3.50
C GLY A 162 -23.38 6.23 2.01
N ARG A 163 -22.50 6.70 1.10
CA ARG A 163 -22.72 6.55 -0.36
C ARG A 163 -21.46 6.69 -1.22
N LEU A 164 -21.64 6.45 -2.51
CA LEU A 164 -20.83 7.06 -3.56
C LEU A 164 -21.73 8.04 -4.31
N THR A 165 -21.23 9.23 -4.66
CA THR A 165 -22.04 10.21 -5.42
C THR A 165 -22.07 9.93 -6.93
N GLN A 166 -21.34 8.91 -7.37
CA GLN A 166 -21.29 8.47 -8.76
C GLN A 166 -22.25 7.31 -8.97
N ASP A 167 -23.10 7.43 -9.98
CA ASP A 167 -23.97 6.34 -10.40
C ASP A 167 -23.16 5.34 -11.24
N VAL A 168 -22.86 4.18 -10.65
CA VAL A 168 -22.13 3.09 -11.31
C VAL A 168 -23.12 1.99 -11.68
N THR A 169 -23.39 1.82 -12.98
CA THR A 169 -24.35 0.81 -13.46
C THR A 169 -23.70 -0.55 -13.73
N SER A 170 -24.52 -1.59 -13.77
CA SER A 170 -24.07 -2.93 -14.16
C SER A 170 -23.48 -2.98 -15.56
N GLU A 171 -24.00 -2.18 -16.49
CA GLU A 171 -23.55 -2.12 -17.89
C GLU A 171 -22.16 -1.51 -17.96
N MET A 172 -21.89 -0.45 -17.19
CA MET A 172 -20.57 0.15 -17.07
C MET A 172 -19.57 -0.87 -16.53
N LEU A 173 -19.91 -1.59 -15.46
CA LEU A 173 -19.03 -2.61 -14.87
C LEU A 173 -18.79 -3.80 -15.80
N LYS A 174 -19.83 -4.30 -16.48
CA LYS A 174 -19.71 -5.38 -17.48
C LYS A 174 -18.83 -4.98 -18.65
N SER A 175 -18.99 -3.75 -19.15
CA SER A 175 -18.14 -3.21 -20.21
C SER A 175 -16.68 -3.09 -19.74
N TYR A 176 -16.49 -2.70 -18.47
CA TYR A 176 -15.15 -2.53 -17.90
C TYR A 176 -14.45 -3.85 -17.59
N LEU A 177 -15.20 -4.90 -17.23
CA LEU A 177 -14.66 -6.22 -16.89
C LEU A 177 -13.74 -6.74 -17.99
N LYS A 178 -14.13 -6.60 -19.26
CA LYS A 178 -13.29 -7.01 -20.39
C LYS A 178 -11.92 -6.33 -20.39
N ARG A 179 -11.85 -5.05 -20.01
CA ARG A 179 -10.57 -4.33 -19.93
C ARG A 179 -9.66 -4.88 -18.82
N MET A 180 -10.26 -5.36 -17.72
CA MET A 180 -9.52 -6.02 -16.65
C MET A 180 -9.04 -7.41 -17.07
N GLU A 181 -9.88 -8.17 -17.78
CA GLU A 181 -9.50 -9.47 -18.37
C GLU A 181 -8.32 -9.30 -19.35
N ASP A 182 -8.38 -8.28 -20.20
CA ASP A 182 -7.36 -7.99 -21.22
C ASP A 182 -5.96 -7.65 -20.64
N ILE A 183 -5.88 -7.32 -19.35
CA ILE A 183 -4.60 -7.02 -18.67
C ILE A 183 -4.09 -8.15 -17.77
N MET A 184 -4.85 -9.24 -17.63
CA MET A 184 -4.49 -10.36 -16.74
C MET A 184 -3.15 -10.99 -17.10
N ASP A 185 -2.87 -11.17 -18.40
CA ASP A 185 -1.58 -11.71 -18.86
C ASP A 185 -0.41 -10.80 -18.47
N GLY A 186 -0.59 -9.48 -18.52
CA GLY A 186 0.43 -8.53 -18.10
C GLY A 186 0.64 -8.52 -16.59
N LEU A 187 -0.41 -8.74 -15.79
CA LEU A 187 -0.29 -8.92 -14.34
C LEU A 187 0.41 -10.24 -14.00
N ARG A 188 0.06 -11.34 -14.68
CA ARG A 188 0.75 -12.64 -14.55
C ARG A 188 2.23 -12.51 -14.91
N PHE A 189 2.55 -11.85 -16.03
CA PHE A 189 3.94 -11.56 -16.39
C PHE A 189 4.65 -10.75 -15.30
N THR A 190 3.97 -9.79 -14.66
CA THR A 190 4.54 -9.02 -13.54
C THR A 190 4.92 -9.95 -12.38
N ALA A 191 4.01 -10.85 -11.99
CA ALA A 191 4.24 -11.83 -10.94
C ALA A 191 5.43 -12.75 -11.25
N GLU A 192 5.45 -13.35 -12.44
CA GLU A 192 6.53 -14.25 -12.89
C GLU A 192 7.87 -13.49 -12.97
N PHE A 193 7.88 -12.31 -13.57
CA PHE A 193 9.08 -11.49 -13.70
C PHE A 193 9.69 -11.13 -12.35
N PHE A 194 8.88 -10.74 -11.36
CA PHE A 194 9.39 -10.43 -10.02
C PHE A 194 9.79 -11.69 -9.23
N THR A 195 9.21 -12.85 -9.53
CA THR A 195 9.60 -14.14 -8.95
C THR A 195 11.00 -14.56 -9.40
N ASP A 196 11.34 -14.29 -10.66
CA ASP A 196 12.64 -14.61 -11.24
C ASP A 196 13.77 -13.65 -10.82
N LEU A 197 13.44 -12.51 -10.18
CA LEU A 197 14.46 -11.59 -9.67
C LEU A 197 15.17 -12.15 -8.45
N GLU A 198 16.46 -11.86 -8.33
CA GLU A 198 17.22 -12.16 -7.12
C GLU A 198 16.83 -11.19 -6.00
N HIS A 199 16.24 -11.72 -4.93
CA HIS A 199 15.87 -10.94 -3.73
C HIS A 199 16.93 -11.15 -2.65
N PRO A 200 17.63 -10.08 -2.20
CA PRO A 200 18.55 -10.17 -1.08
C PRO A 200 17.82 -10.71 0.16
N TYR A 201 18.52 -11.46 1.02
CA TYR A 201 17.94 -11.88 2.29
C TYR A 201 18.19 -10.82 3.36
N GLN A 202 17.11 -10.33 3.97
CA GLN A 202 17.14 -9.57 5.20
C GLN A 202 15.98 -10.02 6.07
N LYS A 203 16.24 -10.46 7.29
CA LYS A 203 15.19 -10.92 8.20
C LYS A 203 14.24 -9.76 8.54
N VAL A 204 12.93 -10.01 8.48
CA VAL A 204 11.91 -9.06 8.95
C VAL A 204 12.12 -8.79 10.45
N PRO A 205 12.21 -7.52 10.88
CA PRO A 205 12.30 -7.19 12.29
C PRO A 205 10.93 -7.30 12.97
N GLY A 206 10.87 -8.03 14.08
CA GLY A 206 9.69 -8.14 14.94
C GLY A 206 8.48 -8.77 14.26
N HIS A 207 7.28 -8.30 14.58
CA HIS A 207 6.03 -8.90 14.12
C HIS A 207 5.68 -8.54 12.68
N GLN A 208 5.03 -9.46 11.97
CA GLN A 208 4.34 -9.16 10.71
C GLN A 208 2.86 -8.98 10.98
N VAL A 209 2.34 -7.77 10.74
CA VAL A 209 0.96 -7.38 11.08
C VAL A 209 0.18 -7.01 9.83
N ALA A 210 -1.03 -7.52 9.69
CA ALA A 210 -1.94 -7.25 8.59
C ALA A 210 -3.39 -7.25 9.08
N LEU A 211 -4.31 -6.78 8.24
CA LEU A 211 -5.71 -7.14 8.43
C LEU A 211 -5.93 -8.57 7.93
N LYS A 212 -6.93 -9.25 8.47
CA LYS A 212 -7.42 -10.56 8.03
C LYS A 212 -8.94 -10.54 7.92
N GLU A 213 -9.46 -10.99 6.79
CA GLU A 213 -10.90 -11.19 6.56
C GLU A 213 -11.10 -12.59 5.97
N ALA A 214 -12.12 -13.30 6.44
CA ALA A 214 -12.39 -14.65 5.98
C ALA A 214 -12.86 -14.63 4.51
N GLY A 215 -12.14 -15.34 3.64
CA GLY A 215 -12.54 -15.56 2.24
C GLY A 215 -12.46 -14.34 1.31
N ARG A 216 -11.89 -13.20 1.75
CA ARG A 216 -11.69 -11.99 0.93
C ARG A 216 -10.37 -11.29 1.29
N LEU A 217 -9.85 -10.50 0.35
CA LEU A 217 -8.75 -9.57 0.64
C LEU A 217 -9.23 -8.49 1.62
N PRO A 218 -8.53 -8.23 2.74
CA PRO A 218 -9.03 -7.34 3.80
C PRO A 218 -8.79 -5.85 3.51
N LEU A 219 -9.25 -5.35 2.35
CA LEU A 219 -8.99 -3.97 1.88
C LEU A 219 -9.79 -2.90 2.63
N LEU A 220 -10.95 -3.24 3.17
CA LEU A 220 -11.85 -2.28 3.81
C LEU A 220 -12.15 -2.58 5.27
N LYS A 221 -12.09 -3.85 5.67
CA LYS A 221 -12.41 -4.33 7.01
C LYS A 221 -11.65 -5.62 7.29
N GLY A 222 -11.63 -6.01 8.54
CA GLY A 222 -11.04 -7.25 9.00
C GLY A 222 -10.65 -7.13 10.46
N GLU A 223 -9.94 -8.14 10.92
CA GLU A 223 -9.31 -8.14 12.24
C GLU A 223 -7.82 -7.85 12.08
N ILE A 224 -7.23 -7.13 13.03
CA ILE A 224 -5.78 -6.94 13.12
C ILE A 224 -5.18 -8.28 13.53
N ALA A 225 -4.44 -8.91 12.63
CA ALA A 225 -3.76 -10.18 12.85
C ALA A 225 -2.25 -9.99 12.73
N TYR A 226 -1.50 -10.82 13.45
CA TYR A 226 -0.05 -10.92 13.28
C TYR A 226 0.35 -12.38 13.06
N LEU A 227 1.44 -12.60 12.32
CA LEU A 227 1.79 -13.91 11.77
C LEU A 227 1.90 -15.02 12.83
N GLU A 228 2.43 -14.71 14.00
CA GLU A 228 2.69 -15.68 15.06
C GLU A 228 1.49 -15.97 15.96
N GLY A 229 0.35 -15.28 15.81
CA GLY A 229 -0.68 -15.35 16.84
C GLY A 229 -2.10 -14.95 16.46
N LYS A 230 -2.75 -14.31 17.43
CA LYS A 230 -4.20 -14.07 17.45
C LYS A 230 -4.58 -12.89 16.57
N SER A 231 -5.85 -12.86 16.18
CA SER A 231 -6.50 -11.69 15.60
C SER A 231 -7.22 -10.88 16.67
N PHE A 232 -7.37 -9.58 16.42
CA PHE A 232 -8.03 -8.61 17.29
C PHE A 232 -9.01 -7.75 16.48
N PRO A 233 -10.14 -7.33 17.07
CA PRO A 233 -11.01 -6.33 16.44
C PRO A 233 -10.21 -5.05 16.11
N GLU A 234 -10.46 -4.46 14.94
CA GLU A 234 -9.76 -3.25 14.47
C GLU A 234 -9.93 -2.05 15.42
N GLU A 235 -11.02 -2.00 16.18
CA GLU A 235 -11.31 -0.99 17.20
C GLU A 235 -10.24 -0.95 18.30
N ARG A 236 -9.56 -2.08 18.54
CA ARG A 236 -8.56 -2.20 19.60
C ARG A 236 -7.19 -1.69 19.20
N TYR A 237 -7.01 -1.09 18.02
CA TYR A 237 -5.69 -0.68 17.54
C TYR A 237 -4.92 0.22 18.54
N MET A 238 -5.62 1.06 19.31
CA MET A 238 -5.00 1.91 20.34
C MET A 238 -4.48 1.14 21.56
N ASP A 239 -5.02 -0.05 21.84
CA ASP A 239 -4.49 -0.95 22.89
C ASP A 239 -3.26 -1.72 22.40
N LEU A 240 -3.12 -1.85 21.08
CA LEU A 240 -2.16 -2.75 20.45
C LEU A 240 -0.93 -2.01 19.92
N ILE A 241 -1.08 -0.74 19.53
CA ILE A 241 -0.05 0.06 18.88
C ILE A 241 0.32 1.25 19.76
N GLU A 242 1.60 1.32 20.15
CA GLU A 242 2.19 2.47 20.81
C GLU A 242 2.99 3.31 19.80
N GLU A 243 2.82 4.63 19.83
CA GLU A 243 3.58 5.55 19.00
C GLU A 243 4.44 6.51 19.83
N ARG A 244 5.69 6.71 19.42
CA ARG A 244 6.61 7.65 20.07
C ARG A 244 7.27 8.56 19.05
N VAL A 245 7.33 9.86 19.35
CA VAL A 245 8.12 10.81 18.55
C VAL A 245 9.56 10.77 19.05
N LEU A 246 10.51 10.55 18.14
CA LEU A 246 11.93 10.58 18.44
C LEU A 246 12.59 11.77 17.72
N PRO A 247 12.80 12.91 18.40
CA PRO A 247 13.47 14.06 17.81
C PRO A 247 14.85 13.69 17.23
N PRO A 248 15.26 14.30 16.11
CA PRO A 248 14.61 15.41 15.40
C PRO A 248 13.57 14.96 14.34
N ASN A 249 13.15 13.70 14.32
CA ASN A 249 12.24 13.19 13.30
C ASN A 249 10.81 13.70 13.48
N THR A 250 10.11 13.99 12.37
CA THR A 250 8.69 14.35 12.40
C THR A 250 7.78 13.13 12.36
N THR A 251 8.25 11.99 11.83
CA THR A 251 7.52 10.72 11.84
C THR A 251 7.67 9.97 13.15
N LYS A 252 6.56 9.44 13.66
CA LYS A 252 6.51 8.60 14.86
C LYS A 252 7.18 7.24 14.61
N ARG A 253 7.67 6.62 15.68
CA ARG A 253 8.07 5.20 15.72
C ARG A 253 6.98 4.42 16.42
N SER A 254 6.49 3.37 15.77
CA SER A 254 5.38 2.58 16.26
C SER A 254 5.83 1.18 16.67
N HIS A 255 5.28 0.66 17.77
CA HIS A 255 5.48 -0.70 18.25
C HIS A 255 4.13 -1.39 18.40
N PHE A 256 4.06 -2.67 18.03
CA PHE A 256 2.88 -3.50 18.19
C PHE A 256 3.14 -4.50 19.31
N LEU A 257 2.30 -4.49 20.36
CA LEU A 257 2.49 -5.30 21.57
C LEU A 257 3.90 -5.14 22.19
N GLY A 258 4.45 -3.93 22.14
CA GLY A 258 5.77 -3.59 22.67
C GLY A 258 6.95 -3.89 21.73
N GLU A 259 6.74 -4.57 20.61
CA GLU A 259 7.79 -4.98 19.68
C GLU A 259 7.75 -4.19 18.36
N PRO A 260 8.88 -4.06 17.64
CA PRO A 260 8.86 -3.58 16.26
C PRO A 260 7.96 -4.44 15.39
N PHE A 261 7.40 -3.86 14.33
CA PHE A 261 6.58 -4.62 13.41
C PHE A 261 6.64 -4.07 11.98
N MET A 262 6.27 -4.93 11.05
CA MET A 262 6.12 -4.64 9.64
C MET A 262 4.65 -4.75 9.23
N VAL A 263 4.22 -3.80 8.41
CA VAL A 263 2.99 -3.86 7.60
C VAL A 263 3.37 -3.87 6.11
N GLY A 264 2.43 -4.23 5.25
CA GLY A 264 2.64 -4.24 3.80
C GLY A 264 2.12 -5.52 3.15
N ALA A 265 2.52 -5.75 1.91
CA ALA A 265 2.07 -6.91 1.15
C ALA A 265 2.58 -8.23 1.75
N LEU A 266 3.81 -8.25 2.28
CA LEU A 266 4.39 -9.48 2.84
C LEU A 266 3.60 -10.02 4.05
N PRO A 267 3.32 -9.21 5.10
CA PRO A 267 2.42 -9.64 6.17
C PRO A 267 1.04 -10.09 5.68
N TRP A 268 0.46 -9.38 4.71
CA TRP A 268 -0.85 -9.73 4.12
C TRP A 268 -0.84 -11.13 3.50
N VAL A 269 0.12 -11.39 2.62
CA VAL A 269 0.25 -12.67 1.92
C VAL A 269 0.63 -13.78 2.88
N ASN A 270 1.51 -13.54 3.86
CA ASN A 270 1.87 -14.53 4.86
C ASN A 270 0.68 -14.93 5.74
N ILE A 271 -0.09 -13.96 6.23
CA ILE A 271 -1.26 -14.19 7.11
C ILE A 271 -2.45 -14.76 6.32
N GLY A 272 -2.62 -14.32 5.08
CA GLY A 272 -3.71 -14.72 4.17
C GLY A 272 -3.38 -15.86 3.22
N ARG A 273 -2.23 -16.54 3.38
CA ARG A 273 -1.71 -17.54 2.43
C ARG A 273 -2.70 -18.64 2.04
N ASP A 274 -3.57 -19.03 2.96
CA ASP A 274 -4.58 -20.09 2.74
C ASP A 274 -5.70 -19.64 1.79
N HIS A 275 -5.84 -18.33 1.55
CA HIS A 275 -6.85 -17.72 0.69
C HIS A 275 -6.28 -17.18 -0.64
N LEU A 276 -5.01 -17.44 -0.93
CA LEU A 276 -4.43 -17.11 -2.22
C LEU A 276 -5.14 -17.87 -3.34
N ARG A 277 -5.31 -17.22 -4.48
CA ARG A 277 -5.80 -17.87 -5.71
C ARG A 277 -4.82 -18.96 -6.13
N ASP A 278 -5.32 -20.05 -6.71
CA ASP A 278 -4.46 -21.18 -7.10
C ASP A 278 -3.39 -20.76 -8.11
N GLU A 279 -3.73 -19.88 -9.05
CA GLU A 279 -2.78 -19.28 -10.01
C GLU A 279 -1.59 -18.56 -9.33
N VAL A 280 -1.81 -18.00 -8.13
CA VAL A 280 -0.77 -17.31 -7.35
C VAL A 280 0.05 -18.31 -6.54
N LYS A 281 -0.55 -19.39 -6.04
CA LYS A 281 0.16 -20.42 -5.26
C LYS A 281 1.28 -21.10 -6.06
N ASP A 282 1.08 -21.23 -7.37
CA ASP A 282 2.07 -21.84 -8.27
C ASP A 282 3.31 -20.96 -8.50
N ILE A 283 3.18 -19.64 -8.31
CA ILE A 283 4.23 -18.64 -8.58
C ILE A 283 4.83 -18.10 -7.26
N ALA A 284 4.06 -18.14 -6.17
CA ALA A 284 4.47 -17.59 -4.89
C ALA A 284 5.77 -18.22 -4.37
N PRO A 285 6.62 -17.44 -3.67
CA PRO A 285 7.76 -18.02 -2.97
C PRO A 285 7.27 -18.98 -1.88
N LYS A 286 8.21 -19.69 -1.25
CA LYS A 286 7.86 -20.48 -0.05
C LYS A 286 7.31 -19.54 1.04
N LEU A 287 6.02 -19.68 1.34
CA LEU A 287 5.32 -18.95 2.40
C LEU A 287 5.14 -19.83 3.65
N PRO A 288 5.12 -19.25 4.88
CA PRO A 288 5.38 -17.84 5.15
C PRO A 288 6.86 -17.51 4.95
N SER A 289 7.14 -16.29 4.46
CA SER A 289 8.51 -15.81 4.31
C SER A 289 8.88 -14.77 5.37
N ASP A 290 10.09 -14.89 5.91
CA ASP A 290 10.71 -13.92 6.82
C ASP A 290 11.71 -13.00 6.11
N ASN A 291 11.79 -13.06 4.77
CA ASN A 291 12.66 -12.17 3.99
C ASN A 291 11.95 -10.86 3.69
N LEU A 292 12.44 -9.76 4.26
CA LEU A 292 11.96 -8.39 4.07
C LEU A 292 11.83 -8.02 2.59
N PHE A 293 12.78 -8.43 1.74
CA PHE A 293 12.78 -8.08 0.32
C PHE A 293 11.70 -8.83 -0.48
N HIS A 294 11.15 -9.92 0.04
CA HIS A 294 9.98 -10.55 -0.58
C HIS A 294 8.73 -9.66 -0.51
N ASN A 295 8.73 -8.55 0.22
CA ASN A 295 7.65 -7.57 0.13
C ASN A 295 7.46 -6.99 -1.27
N ASN A 296 8.51 -6.90 -2.10
CA ASN A 296 8.37 -6.49 -3.50
C ASN A 296 7.80 -7.63 -4.34
N LEU A 297 8.30 -8.85 -4.14
CA LEU A 297 7.80 -10.04 -4.81
C LEU A 297 6.30 -10.23 -4.59
N VAL A 298 5.87 -10.24 -3.33
CA VAL A 298 4.46 -10.47 -2.97
C VAL A 298 3.53 -9.30 -3.28
N GLN A 299 4.06 -8.10 -3.61
CA GLN A 299 3.26 -7.03 -4.23
C GLN A 299 2.91 -7.35 -5.69
N ALA A 300 3.73 -8.16 -6.36
CA ALA A 300 3.53 -8.56 -7.75
C ALA A 300 2.53 -9.73 -7.89
N LEU A 301 2.35 -10.50 -6.82
CA LEU A 301 1.42 -11.64 -6.70
C LEU A 301 -0.03 -11.18 -6.48
#